data_AF-A0AAV0DEM7-F1
#
_entry.id   AF-A0AAV0DEM7-F1
#
_cell.length_a   1.000
_cell.length_b   1.000
_cell.length_c   1.000
_cell.angle_alpha   90.00
_cell.angle_beta   90.00
_cell.angle_gamma   90.00
#
_symmetry.space_group_name_H-M   'P 1'
#
loop_
_entity.id
_entity.type
_entity.pdbx_description
1 polymer ?
#
loop_
_entity_poly.entity_id
_entity_poly.type
_entity_poly.pdbx_seq_one_letter_code
_entity_poly.pdbx_strand_id
1 'polypeptide(L)'
;MMRNVSEKSGYGRIMISSAMLIEIETVLQTQEPIIRPIWNTFASSVSGIWKGVGAVFSPVTAEIEPIEVGDKNENLFDCYTLTRVEAFASSAGDGQTSHIQRKVNWVPLNPYGEVPEFGGERPLGMRRTAEETLKNNKLPKFESFDFGKSDVMEEDIMGMEPGLVFFEDGSYSRGPVDIPVGEVDVSKNYLSPTFKFEQCLVKGCHKRLRMVHTIEFSNGGSDIQILRVAVYEEQWVCPTNLSDLSDTEMEMKPFSHRRRVQPGELAGSWKVFEMSATPVYGEGDCTVGNVVPYVYLCTENLKKRSLPENVIHFGEEELRDMQDATVLWLPGGVTSYVDVKEDGILCIGVGWYSDEGINLVLERDYGTDGKLKEVRWKSEVKRRWTNPPPM
;
A
#
# COMPACT_ATOMS: atom_id res chain seq x y z
N MET A 1 -46.12 9.31 26.72
CA MET A 1 -45.13 8.44 27.41
C MET A 1 -44.22 7.88 26.33
N MET A 2 -43.16 8.63 26.00
CA MET A 2 -42.18 8.25 24.98
C MET A 2 -41.36 7.10 25.52
N ARG A 3 -41.36 5.96 24.81
CA ARG A 3 -40.45 4.85 25.09
C ARG A 3 -39.09 5.24 24.53
N ASN A 4 -38.13 5.48 25.42
CA ASN A 4 -36.72 5.54 25.08
C ASN A 4 -36.32 4.23 24.42
N VAL A 5 -36.09 4.27 23.11
CA VAL A 5 -35.32 3.25 22.41
C VAL A 5 -33.87 3.56 22.75
N SER A 6 -33.27 2.77 23.63
CA SER A 6 -31.82 2.80 23.85
C SER A 6 -31.14 2.45 22.52
N GLU A 7 -30.43 3.41 21.94
CA GLU A 7 -29.42 3.17 20.90
C GLU A 7 -28.45 2.11 21.43
N LYS A 8 -28.56 0.89 20.91
CA LYS A 8 -27.52 -0.11 21.07
C LYS A 8 -26.42 0.25 20.08
N SER A 9 -25.39 0.95 20.53
CA SER A 9 -24.16 1.19 19.79
C SER A 9 -23.39 -0.13 19.61
N GLY A 10 -23.78 -0.92 18.61
CA GLY A 10 -22.99 -2.02 18.09
C GLY A 10 -22.12 -1.51 16.94
N TYR A 11 -21.00 -0.85 17.24
CA TYR A 11 -20.04 -0.50 16.19
C TYR A 11 -19.42 -1.80 15.64
N GLY A 12 -19.94 -2.26 14.50
CA GLY A 12 -19.27 -3.25 13.66
C GLY A 12 -17.92 -2.70 13.16
N ARG A 13 -16.99 -3.61 12.84
CA ARG A 13 -15.66 -3.25 12.34
C ARG A 13 -15.77 -2.59 10.97
N ILE A 14 -15.19 -1.40 10.81
CA ILE A 14 -15.17 -0.69 9.52
C ILE A 14 -14.04 -1.29 8.69
N MET A 15 -14.40 -1.90 7.56
CA MET A 15 -13.47 -2.53 6.63
C MET A 15 -13.28 -1.66 5.40
N ILE A 16 -14.34 -0.91 5.03
CA ILE A 16 -14.39 -0.05 3.86
C ILE A 16 -15.16 1.21 4.22
N SER A 17 -14.74 2.35 3.68
CA SER A 17 -15.45 3.62 3.80
C SER A 17 -15.29 4.48 2.56
N SER A 18 -16.03 5.58 2.49
CA SER A 18 -15.68 6.67 1.59
C SER A 18 -14.35 7.31 1.99
N ALA A 19 -13.80 8.13 1.09
CA ALA A 19 -12.63 8.94 1.38
C ALA A 19 -12.88 9.88 2.57
N MET A 20 -11.87 10.07 3.40
CA MET A 20 -11.91 11.07 4.46
C MET A 20 -11.75 12.47 3.84
N LEU A 21 -12.58 13.42 4.27
CA LEU A 21 -12.42 14.82 3.85
C LEU A 21 -11.14 15.40 4.45
N ILE A 22 -10.28 15.95 3.59
CA ILE A 22 -9.01 16.57 3.97
C ILE A 22 -9.04 18.05 3.59
N GLU A 23 -8.96 18.91 4.60
CA GLU A 23 -8.90 20.36 4.43
C GLU A 23 -7.51 20.88 4.76
N ILE A 24 -7.01 21.85 3.98
CA ILE A 24 -5.76 22.56 4.31
C ILE A 24 -6.12 23.67 5.30
N GLU A 25 -5.66 23.55 6.55
CA GLU A 25 -5.83 24.57 7.59
C GLU A 25 -4.84 25.73 7.40
N THR A 26 -3.59 25.41 7.05
CA THR A 26 -2.51 26.41 6.95
C THR A 26 -1.41 25.91 6.03
N VAL A 27 -0.90 26.78 5.16
CA VAL A 27 0.33 26.53 4.39
C VAL A 27 1.52 26.96 5.25
N LEU A 28 2.39 26.00 5.61
CA LEU A 28 3.59 26.27 6.43
C LEU A 28 4.79 26.61 5.56
N GLN A 29 4.92 25.93 4.41
CA GLN A 29 5.92 26.19 3.38
C GLN A 29 5.25 26.02 2.02
N THR A 30 5.41 27.05 1.17
CA THR A 30 4.94 27.02 -0.21
C THR A 30 5.77 26.06 -1.05
N GLN A 31 5.31 25.80 -2.27
CA GLN A 31 5.99 24.87 -3.17
C GLN A 31 7.39 25.34 -3.55
N GLU A 32 8.38 24.46 -3.34
CA GLU A 32 9.78 24.71 -3.65
C GLU A 32 10.38 23.55 -4.45
N PRO A 33 11.26 23.82 -5.43
CA PRO A 33 11.95 22.77 -6.16
C PRO A 33 13.01 22.08 -5.30
N ILE A 34 13.11 20.77 -5.44
CA ILE A 34 14.10 19.95 -4.76
C ILE A 34 14.99 19.20 -5.75
N ILE A 35 16.12 18.70 -5.25
CA ILE A 35 17.06 17.92 -6.04
C ILE A 35 16.38 16.63 -6.49
N ARG A 36 16.53 16.29 -7.78
CA ARG A 36 16.06 15.02 -8.31
C ARG A 36 16.80 13.86 -7.63
N PRO A 37 16.09 12.84 -7.11
CA PRO A 37 16.71 11.65 -6.54
C PRO A 37 17.65 10.96 -7.53
N ILE A 38 18.82 10.54 -7.02
CA ILE A 38 19.86 9.90 -7.82
C ILE A 38 19.64 8.39 -7.84
N TRP A 39 19.61 7.80 -9.04
CA TRP A 39 19.36 6.37 -9.23
C TRP A 39 20.30 5.46 -8.41
N ASN A 40 21.60 5.73 -8.41
CA ASN A 40 22.56 4.90 -7.67
C ASN A 40 22.33 4.97 -6.15
N THR A 41 21.89 6.12 -5.64
CA THR A 41 21.53 6.28 -4.21
C THR A 41 20.29 5.45 -3.89
N PHE A 42 19.26 5.52 -4.74
CA PHE A 42 18.04 4.71 -4.62
C PHE A 42 18.34 3.21 -4.71
N ALA A 43 19.08 2.77 -5.74
CA ALA A 43 19.45 1.37 -5.92
C ALA A 43 20.24 0.85 -4.72
N SER A 44 21.14 1.66 -4.16
CA SER A 44 21.88 1.35 -2.95
C SER A 44 20.96 1.23 -1.72
N SER A 45 19.99 2.14 -1.55
CA SER A 45 19.11 2.14 -0.38
C SER A 45 18.14 0.96 -0.31
N VAL A 46 17.74 0.40 -1.47
CA VAL A 46 16.85 -0.76 -1.52
C VAL A 46 17.57 -2.11 -1.59
N SER A 47 18.88 -2.11 -1.86
CA SER A 47 19.70 -3.33 -2.01
C SER A 47 19.90 -4.06 -0.68
N GLY A 48 19.93 -5.39 -0.74
CA GLY A 48 20.11 -6.25 0.43
C GLY A 48 19.10 -7.39 0.49
N ILE A 49 19.13 -8.07 1.64
CA ILE A 49 18.21 -9.13 2.01
C ILE A 49 17.13 -8.54 2.92
N TRP A 50 15.89 -8.79 2.55
CA TRP A 50 14.70 -8.37 3.28
C TRP A 50 13.90 -9.60 3.70
N LYS A 51 13.53 -9.68 4.98
CA LYS A 51 12.59 -10.69 5.51
C LYS A 51 11.23 -10.01 5.70
N GLY A 52 10.14 -10.70 5.40
CA GLY A 52 8.82 -10.07 5.49
C GLY A 52 7.66 -11.03 5.62
N VAL A 53 6.48 -10.42 5.71
CA VAL A 53 5.18 -11.07 5.67
C VAL A 53 4.36 -10.50 4.52
N GLY A 54 3.52 -11.32 3.90
CA GLY A 54 2.59 -10.89 2.85
C GLY A 54 1.19 -11.43 3.04
N ALA A 55 0.22 -10.74 2.46
CA ALA A 55 -1.18 -11.15 2.38
C ALA A 55 -1.85 -10.52 1.15
N VAL A 56 -2.99 -11.09 0.74
CA VAL A 56 -3.83 -10.58 -0.35
C VAL A 56 -5.21 -10.26 0.22
N PHE A 57 -5.83 -9.21 -0.31
CA PHE A 57 -7.11 -8.72 0.17
C PHE A 57 -8.11 -8.56 -0.97
N SER A 58 -9.36 -8.86 -0.66
CA SER A 58 -10.50 -8.57 -1.51
C SER A 58 -10.60 -7.07 -1.74
N PRO A 59 -10.62 -6.62 -3.01
CA PRO A 59 -10.78 -5.21 -3.33
C PRO A 59 -12.18 -4.68 -3.01
N VAL A 60 -13.15 -5.57 -2.78
CA VAL A 60 -14.57 -5.22 -2.55
C VAL A 60 -14.97 -5.33 -1.09
N THR A 61 -14.30 -6.18 -0.29
CA THR A 61 -14.64 -6.39 1.13
C THR A 61 -13.50 -6.06 2.09
N ALA A 62 -12.28 -5.82 1.57
CA ALA A 62 -11.05 -5.66 2.35
C ALA A 62 -10.70 -6.89 3.23
N GLU A 63 -11.43 -8.00 3.09
CA GLU A 63 -11.16 -9.26 3.78
C GLU A 63 -9.90 -9.92 3.20
N ILE A 64 -9.20 -10.68 4.04
CA ILE A 64 -8.04 -11.44 3.61
C ILE A 64 -8.47 -12.59 2.69
N GLU A 65 -7.79 -12.76 1.57
CA GLU A 65 -8.07 -13.80 0.58
C GLU A 65 -7.03 -14.91 0.64
N PRO A 66 -7.42 -16.16 0.30
CA PRO A 66 -6.48 -17.25 0.22
C PRO A 66 -5.47 -17.03 -0.91
N ILE A 67 -4.19 -17.21 -0.60
CA ILE A 67 -3.08 -17.05 -1.55
C ILE A 67 -2.61 -18.38 -2.13
N GLU A 68 -2.85 -19.49 -1.42
CA GLU A 68 -2.48 -20.84 -1.84
C GLU A 68 -3.35 -21.91 -1.16
N VAL A 69 -3.39 -23.11 -1.74
CA VAL A 69 -4.01 -24.30 -1.12
C VAL A 69 -2.90 -25.21 -0.62
N GLY A 70 -2.88 -25.46 0.69
CA GLY A 70 -1.88 -26.29 1.35
C GLY A 70 -2.02 -27.78 1.06
N ASP A 71 -1.03 -28.56 1.52
CA ASP A 71 -0.94 -30.02 1.29
C ASP A 71 -2.13 -30.82 1.85
N LYS A 72 -2.88 -30.27 2.81
CA LYS A 72 -4.07 -30.90 3.39
C LYS A 72 -5.36 -30.33 2.78
N ASN A 73 -5.25 -29.68 1.62
CA ASN A 73 -6.35 -29.04 0.90
C ASN A 73 -7.04 -27.93 1.73
N GLU A 74 -6.25 -27.22 2.55
CA GLU A 74 -6.67 -26.06 3.32
C GLU A 74 -6.24 -24.74 2.65
N ASN A 75 -7.06 -23.70 2.78
CA ASN A 75 -6.73 -22.37 2.28
C ASN A 75 -5.68 -21.70 3.18
N LEU A 76 -4.62 -21.17 2.59
CA LEU A 76 -3.54 -20.43 3.28
C LEU A 76 -3.69 -18.94 2.99
N PHE A 77 -3.59 -18.08 4.01
CA PHE A 77 -3.97 -16.67 3.91
C PHE A 77 -2.81 -15.67 4.08
N ASP A 78 -1.72 -16.08 4.73
CA ASP A 78 -0.52 -15.26 4.88
C ASP A 78 0.68 -15.95 4.23
N CYS A 79 1.74 -15.21 3.93
CA CYS A 79 3.02 -15.79 3.56
C CYS A 79 4.17 -15.14 4.34
N TYR A 80 5.27 -15.88 4.46
CA TYR A 80 6.57 -15.30 4.73
C TYR A 80 7.32 -15.08 3.43
N THR A 81 8.10 -14.00 3.36
CA THR A 81 8.87 -13.63 2.17
C THR A 81 10.34 -13.41 2.52
N LEU A 82 11.24 -13.92 1.67
CA LEU A 82 12.66 -13.58 1.66
C LEU A 82 12.98 -12.94 0.32
N THR A 83 13.28 -11.64 0.35
CA THR A 83 13.54 -10.84 -0.85
C THR A 83 15.01 -10.49 -0.94
N ARG A 84 15.67 -10.93 -2.02
CA ARG A 84 17.04 -10.57 -2.37
C ARG A 84 17.01 -9.48 -3.43
N VAL A 85 17.64 -8.34 -3.14
CA VAL A 85 17.72 -7.18 -4.02
C VAL A 85 19.18 -6.86 -4.33
N GLU A 86 19.56 -6.94 -5.60
CA GLU A 86 20.93 -6.71 -6.06
C GLU A 86 20.97 -5.61 -7.11
N ALA A 87 21.84 -4.62 -6.91
CA ALA A 87 22.11 -3.59 -7.91
C ALA A 87 23.26 -4.02 -8.83
N PHE A 88 23.00 -4.05 -10.13
CA PHE A 88 23.99 -4.36 -11.16
C PHE A 88 24.43 -3.09 -11.87
N ALA A 89 25.75 -2.88 -11.92
CA ALA A 89 26.34 -1.79 -12.68
C ALA A 89 26.31 -2.09 -14.19
N SER A 90 26.14 -1.04 -14.99
CA SER A 90 26.30 -1.11 -16.44
C SER A 90 27.72 -1.54 -16.82
N SER A 91 27.83 -2.58 -17.63
CA SER A 91 29.09 -2.92 -18.32
C SER A 91 29.50 -1.77 -19.24
N ALA A 92 30.77 -1.36 -19.19
CA ALA A 92 31.28 -0.33 -20.09
C ALA A 92 31.23 -0.83 -21.55
N GLY A 93 30.21 -0.42 -22.30
CA GLY A 93 30.08 -0.72 -23.73
C GLY A 93 28.65 -0.91 -24.24
N ASP A 94 27.67 -1.20 -23.39
CA ASP A 94 26.39 -1.77 -23.85
C ASP A 94 25.17 -0.82 -23.78
N GLY A 95 25.38 0.49 -23.53
CA GLY A 95 24.30 1.49 -23.49
C GLY A 95 23.22 1.28 -22.43
N GLN A 96 23.25 0.17 -21.70
CA GLN A 96 22.27 -0.22 -20.69
C GLN A 96 22.54 0.54 -19.39
N THR A 97 21.53 1.18 -18.81
CA THR A 97 21.61 1.83 -17.50
C THR A 97 21.66 0.79 -16.38
N SER A 98 22.23 1.13 -15.22
CA SER A 98 22.29 0.20 -14.08
C SER A 98 20.87 -0.21 -13.68
N HIS A 99 20.69 -1.45 -13.23
CA HIS A 99 19.39 -2.00 -12.87
C HIS A 99 19.46 -2.71 -11.54
N ILE A 100 18.30 -2.90 -10.94
CA ILE A 100 18.08 -3.65 -9.70
C ILE A 100 17.40 -4.96 -10.11
N GLN A 101 17.94 -6.08 -9.66
CA GLN A 101 17.28 -7.38 -9.74
C GLN A 101 16.70 -7.72 -8.38
N ARG A 102 15.41 -8.05 -8.35
CA ARG A 102 14.70 -8.47 -7.16
C ARG A 102 14.21 -9.90 -7.33
N LYS A 103 14.59 -10.78 -6.41
CA LYS A 103 14.08 -12.16 -6.32
C LYS A 103 13.35 -12.32 -5.00
N VAL A 104 12.10 -12.74 -5.04
CA VAL A 104 11.26 -12.99 -3.86
C VAL A 104 10.98 -14.48 -3.76
N ASN A 105 11.54 -15.10 -2.73
CA ASN A 105 11.14 -16.43 -2.29
C ASN A 105 10.03 -16.28 -1.25
N TRP A 106 9.09 -17.21 -1.24
CA TRP A 106 7.98 -17.18 -0.29
C TRP A 106 7.67 -18.55 0.28
N VAL A 107 6.92 -18.54 1.38
CA VAL A 107 6.29 -19.72 1.98
C VAL A 107 4.87 -19.33 2.39
N PRO A 108 3.82 -19.91 1.81
CA PRO A 108 2.44 -19.71 2.25
C PRO A 108 2.22 -20.37 3.62
N LEU A 109 1.36 -19.78 4.44
CA LEU A 109 1.00 -20.30 5.75
C LEU A 109 -0.37 -19.74 6.22
N ASN A 110 -0.67 -20.02 7.47
CA ASN A 110 -1.90 -19.64 8.14
C ASN A 110 -3.18 -20.22 7.50
N PRO A 111 -3.63 -21.40 7.98
CA PRO A 111 -4.87 -21.99 7.53
C PRO A 111 -6.13 -21.39 8.18
N TYR A 112 -5.96 -20.43 9.09
CA TYR A 112 -7.04 -19.92 9.93
C TYR A 112 -7.64 -18.60 9.43
N GLY A 113 -6.99 -17.91 8.50
CA GLY A 113 -7.38 -16.57 8.06
C GLY A 113 -7.21 -15.53 9.17
N GLU A 114 -7.96 -14.42 9.07
CA GLU A 114 -7.89 -13.32 10.02
C GLU A 114 -8.52 -13.66 11.38
N VAL A 115 -7.82 -13.35 12.46
CA VAL A 115 -8.33 -13.59 13.82
C VAL A 115 -9.38 -12.53 14.15
N PRO A 116 -10.60 -12.90 14.59
CA PRO A 116 -11.61 -11.92 14.98
C PRO A 116 -11.10 -11.02 16.12
N GLU A 117 -11.11 -9.70 15.91
CA GLU A 117 -10.79 -8.74 16.97
C GLU A 117 -11.82 -8.84 18.11
N PHE A 118 -11.33 -8.99 19.34
CA PHE A 118 -12.16 -9.03 20.55
C PHE A 118 -12.70 -7.62 20.89
N GLY A 119 -13.74 -7.18 20.18
CA GLY A 119 -14.37 -5.87 20.39
C GLY A 119 -15.82 -5.92 20.90
N GLY A 120 -16.47 -7.08 20.90
CA GLY A 120 -17.85 -7.24 21.41
C GLY A 120 -17.88 -8.03 22.72
N GLU A 121 -18.59 -7.54 23.74
CA GLU A 121 -18.87 -8.30 24.96
C GLU A 121 -19.55 -9.64 24.62
N ARG A 122 -18.78 -10.73 24.60
CA ARG A 122 -19.34 -12.09 24.51
C ARG A 122 -19.68 -12.60 25.92
N PRO A 123 -20.73 -13.42 26.07
CA PRO A 123 -21.03 -14.08 27.33
C PRO A 123 -19.80 -14.84 27.87
N LEU A 124 -19.60 -14.80 29.19
CA LEU A 124 -18.42 -15.33 29.91
C LEU A 124 -17.99 -16.76 29.51
N GLY A 125 -18.89 -17.58 28.95
CA GLY A 125 -18.62 -18.96 28.52
C GLY A 125 -17.82 -19.11 27.23
N MET A 126 -17.77 -18.09 26.36
CA MET A 126 -17.10 -18.17 25.05
C MET A 126 -15.66 -17.60 25.06
N ARG A 127 -15.27 -16.95 26.16
CA ARG A 127 -13.96 -16.33 26.35
C ARG A 127 -12.84 -17.37 26.60
N ARG A 128 -13.17 -18.48 27.27
CA ARG A 128 -12.23 -19.59 27.52
C ARG A 128 -11.84 -20.33 26.24
N THR A 129 -12.79 -20.57 25.34
CA THR A 129 -12.57 -21.28 24.07
C THR A 129 -11.69 -20.49 23.10
N ALA A 130 -11.77 -19.15 23.12
CA ALA A 130 -11.01 -18.30 22.21
C ALA A 130 -9.54 -18.11 22.63
N GLU A 131 -9.24 -18.08 23.94
CA GLU A 131 -7.85 -18.14 24.45
C GLU A 131 -7.19 -19.51 24.20
N GLU A 132 -7.96 -20.60 24.23
CA GLU A 132 -7.50 -21.93 23.81
C GLU A 132 -7.25 -22.00 22.29
N THR A 133 -8.08 -21.35 21.48
CA THR A 133 -7.88 -21.25 20.02
C THR A 133 -6.62 -20.44 19.68
N LEU A 134 -6.38 -19.32 20.37
CA LEU A 134 -5.17 -18.50 20.19
C LEU A 134 -3.87 -19.25 20.58
N LYS A 135 -3.94 -20.13 21.59
CA LYS A 135 -2.81 -20.99 21.99
C LYS A 135 -2.53 -22.11 20.99
N ASN A 136 -3.57 -22.60 20.28
CA ASN A 136 -3.45 -23.62 19.24
C ASN A 136 -3.09 -23.06 17.86
N ASN A 137 -3.35 -21.76 17.61
CA ASN A 137 -3.02 -21.07 16.35
C ASN A 137 -1.57 -20.55 16.30
N LYS A 138 -0.61 -21.28 16.89
CA LYS A 138 0.80 -20.91 16.77
C LYS A 138 1.30 -21.29 15.38
N LEU A 139 1.53 -20.26 14.57
CA LEU A 139 2.15 -20.42 13.26
C LEU A 139 3.64 -20.77 13.42
N PRO A 140 4.22 -21.56 12.51
CA PRO A 140 5.64 -21.83 12.48
C PRO A 140 6.44 -20.53 12.39
N LYS A 141 7.61 -20.47 13.05
CA LYS A 141 8.49 -19.29 12.98
C LYS A 141 9.12 -19.17 11.59
N PHE A 142 9.51 -17.96 11.21
CA PHE A 142 10.20 -17.70 9.93
C PHE A 142 11.45 -18.57 9.77
N GLU A 143 12.25 -18.73 10.83
CA GLU A 143 13.51 -19.47 10.84
C GLU A 143 13.34 -20.99 10.69
N SER A 144 12.10 -21.49 10.77
CA SER A 144 11.83 -22.92 10.54
C SER A 144 11.81 -23.30 9.06
N PHE A 145 11.86 -22.32 8.16
CA PHE A 145 11.79 -22.54 6.72
C PHE A 145 13.14 -22.34 6.02
N ASP A 146 13.42 -23.23 5.06
CA ASP A 146 14.56 -23.11 4.15
C ASP A 146 14.13 -22.40 2.86
N PHE A 147 14.25 -21.07 2.83
CA PHE A 147 13.93 -20.25 1.66
C PHE A 147 14.83 -20.51 0.46
N GLY A 148 15.98 -21.18 0.64
CA GLY A 148 16.81 -21.62 -0.48
C GLY A 148 16.16 -22.74 -1.30
N LYS A 149 15.20 -23.46 -0.71
CA LYS A 149 14.42 -24.52 -1.35
C LYS A 149 12.95 -24.16 -1.56
N SER A 150 12.51 -22.99 -1.09
CA SER A 150 11.13 -22.56 -1.25
C SER A 150 10.89 -21.99 -2.64
N ASP A 151 9.61 -21.94 -3.03
CA ASP A 151 9.23 -21.45 -4.34
C ASP A 151 9.58 -19.98 -4.53
N VAL A 152 9.81 -19.62 -5.79
CA VAL A 152 10.04 -18.24 -6.22
C VAL A 152 8.68 -17.63 -6.55
N MET A 153 8.28 -16.64 -5.76
CA MET A 153 7.02 -15.91 -5.93
C MET A 153 7.11 -14.90 -7.08
N GLU A 154 8.19 -14.13 -7.12
CA GLU A 154 8.39 -13.07 -8.11
C GLU A 154 9.88 -12.89 -8.40
N GLU A 155 10.24 -12.78 -9.68
CA GLU A 155 11.53 -12.28 -10.13
C GLU A 155 11.29 -11.06 -11.01
N ASP A 156 11.93 -9.95 -10.68
CA ASP A 156 11.68 -8.65 -11.27
C ASP A 156 13.00 -7.90 -11.54
N ILE A 157 13.00 -7.08 -12.58
CA ILE A 157 14.09 -6.20 -12.96
C ILE A 157 13.54 -4.78 -13.00
N MET A 158 14.17 -3.90 -12.21
CA MET A 158 13.82 -2.49 -12.12
C MET A 158 15.00 -1.65 -12.61
N GLY A 159 14.80 -0.92 -13.69
CA GLY A 159 15.76 0.07 -14.21
C GLY A 159 15.22 1.48 -14.12
N MET A 160 15.92 2.43 -14.74
CA MET A 160 15.41 3.78 -15.00
C MET A 160 14.33 3.77 -16.10
N GLU A 161 13.23 3.07 -15.83
CA GLU A 161 12.13 2.85 -16.78
C GLU A 161 11.06 3.95 -16.69
N PRO A 162 10.29 4.18 -17.77
CA PRO A 162 9.18 5.11 -17.75
C PRO A 162 8.12 4.70 -16.72
N GLY A 163 7.59 5.68 -15.99
CA GLY A 163 6.53 5.44 -15.01
C GLY A 163 7.01 4.98 -13.63
N LEU A 164 8.31 4.72 -13.45
CA LEU A 164 8.95 4.62 -12.14
C LEU A 164 9.28 6.01 -11.59
N VAL A 165 8.79 6.30 -10.39
CA VAL A 165 9.13 7.47 -9.59
C VAL A 165 9.66 6.98 -8.24
N PHE A 166 10.79 7.52 -7.79
CA PHE A 166 11.41 7.12 -6.53
C PHE A 166 11.88 8.33 -5.74
N PHE A 167 12.01 8.14 -4.43
CA PHE A 167 12.36 9.17 -3.45
C PHE A 167 13.65 8.78 -2.71
N GLU A 168 14.28 9.75 -2.05
CA GLU A 168 15.60 9.56 -1.41
C GLU A 168 15.57 8.55 -0.24
N ASP A 169 14.42 8.39 0.40
CA ASP A 169 14.22 7.44 1.50
C ASP A 169 14.09 5.97 1.04
N GLY A 170 14.06 5.73 -0.28
CA GLY A 170 13.82 4.41 -0.87
C GLY A 170 12.35 4.12 -1.17
N SER A 171 11.43 5.05 -0.88
CA SER A 171 10.03 4.95 -1.32
C SER A 171 9.95 5.09 -2.83
N TYR A 172 8.98 4.42 -3.48
CA TYR A 172 8.79 4.51 -4.92
C TYR A 172 7.38 4.12 -5.36
N SER A 173 6.97 4.62 -6.53
CA SER A 173 5.76 4.23 -7.25
C SER A 173 6.13 3.78 -8.67
N ARG A 174 5.68 2.58 -9.05
CA ARG A 174 5.86 1.98 -10.37
C ARG A 174 4.48 1.71 -10.99
N GLY A 175 4.30 2.08 -12.25
CA GLY A 175 3.06 1.88 -13.00
C GLY A 175 3.16 2.49 -14.40
N PRO A 176 2.13 2.36 -15.26
CA PRO A 176 2.14 2.92 -16.60
C PRO A 176 2.23 4.46 -16.60
N VAL A 177 2.83 5.06 -17.63
CA VAL A 177 2.78 6.53 -17.83
C VAL A 177 1.46 6.95 -18.49
N ASP A 178 0.85 6.04 -19.24
CA ASP A 178 -0.34 6.25 -20.04
C ASP A 178 -1.27 5.04 -19.87
N ILE A 179 -2.50 5.31 -19.47
CA ILE A 179 -3.61 4.37 -19.42
C ILE A 179 -4.45 4.65 -20.67
N PRO A 180 -4.74 3.65 -21.52
CA PRO A 180 -5.54 3.87 -22.72
C PRO A 180 -6.96 4.29 -22.35
N VAL A 181 -7.35 5.51 -22.73
CA VAL A 181 -8.69 6.08 -22.53
C VAL A 181 -9.30 6.46 -23.89
N GLY A 182 -10.60 6.19 -24.10
CA GLY A 182 -11.33 6.57 -25.32
C GLY A 182 -12.09 5.44 -26.03
N GLU A 183 -12.62 5.72 -27.24
CA GLU A 183 -13.43 4.74 -27.99
C GLU A 183 -12.64 3.47 -28.32
N VAL A 184 -13.17 2.33 -27.87
CA VAL A 184 -12.60 1.01 -28.12
C VAL A 184 -12.89 0.62 -29.57
N ASP A 185 -11.83 0.45 -30.36
CA ASP A 185 -11.93 -0.12 -31.70
C ASP A 185 -12.43 -1.58 -31.59
N VAL A 186 -13.71 -1.79 -31.90
CA VAL A 186 -14.43 -3.08 -31.82
C VAL A 186 -13.76 -4.18 -32.67
N SER A 187 -12.84 -3.80 -33.58
CA SER A 187 -12.08 -4.72 -34.42
C SER A 187 -10.81 -5.28 -33.76
N LYS A 188 -10.36 -4.71 -32.63
CA LYS A 188 -9.23 -5.22 -31.83
C LYS A 188 -9.80 -6.05 -30.68
N ASN A 189 -9.58 -7.37 -30.75
CA ASN A 189 -10.06 -8.35 -29.79
C ASN A 189 -10.03 -7.87 -28.33
N TYR A 190 -11.19 -8.01 -27.67
CA TYR A 190 -11.50 -7.81 -26.25
C TYR A 190 -10.38 -8.19 -25.27
N LEU A 191 -9.43 -7.29 -25.06
CA LEU A 191 -8.50 -7.35 -23.94
C LEU A 191 -8.75 -6.07 -23.15
N SER A 192 -9.51 -6.16 -22.06
CA SER A 192 -9.54 -5.10 -21.06
C SER A 192 -8.11 -4.97 -20.50
N PRO A 193 -7.39 -3.87 -20.76
CA PRO A 193 -6.01 -3.75 -20.33
C PRO A 193 -5.92 -3.80 -18.80
N THR A 194 -5.17 -4.78 -18.30
CA THR A 194 -4.85 -4.93 -16.88
C THR A 194 -3.46 -4.33 -16.60
N PHE A 195 -3.36 -3.47 -15.59
CA PHE A 195 -2.09 -2.86 -15.17
C PHE A 195 -1.76 -3.21 -13.72
N LYS A 196 -0.45 -3.36 -13.46
CA LYS A 196 0.13 -3.51 -12.12
C LYS A 196 0.64 -2.15 -11.66
N PHE A 197 0.20 -1.72 -10.49
CA PHE A 197 0.70 -0.55 -9.79
C PHE A 197 1.39 -1.02 -8.52
N GLU A 198 2.68 -0.74 -8.38
CA GLU A 198 3.44 -1.07 -7.17
C GLU A 198 3.82 0.24 -6.45
N GLN A 199 3.46 0.34 -5.19
CA GLN A 199 3.74 1.48 -4.32
C GLN A 199 4.48 0.98 -3.08
N CYS A 200 5.65 1.54 -2.82
CA CYS A 200 6.52 1.18 -1.71
C CYS A 200 6.75 2.39 -0.82
N LEU A 201 6.41 2.24 0.46
CA LEU A 201 6.67 3.22 1.52
C LEU A 201 7.80 2.71 2.42
N VAL A 202 8.79 3.55 2.72
CA VAL A 202 9.91 3.20 3.59
C VAL A 202 9.83 3.94 4.92
N LYS A 203 9.98 3.21 6.04
CA LYS A 203 10.07 3.75 7.39
C LYS A 203 11.45 3.45 7.96
N GLY A 204 12.19 4.52 8.31
CA GLY A 204 13.48 4.43 9.00
C GLY A 204 14.58 3.70 8.21
N CYS A 205 14.48 3.64 6.88
CA CYS A 205 15.43 2.99 5.96
C CYS A 205 15.62 1.46 6.12
N HIS A 206 14.94 0.82 7.07
CA HIS A 206 15.10 -0.62 7.35
C HIS A 206 13.76 -1.36 7.41
N LYS A 207 12.62 -0.68 7.26
CA LYS A 207 11.31 -1.29 7.09
C LYS A 207 10.62 -0.69 5.88
N ARG A 208 9.91 -1.50 5.13
CA ARG A 208 9.12 -1.05 3.99
C ARG A 208 7.78 -1.77 3.90
N LEU A 209 6.79 -1.05 3.41
CA LEU A 209 5.50 -1.58 3.02
C LEU A 209 5.40 -1.50 1.50
N ARG A 210 5.28 -2.64 0.82
CA ARG A 210 5.01 -2.72 -0.62
C ARG A 210 3.57 -3.14 -0.82
N MET A 211 2.83 -2.36 -1.59
CA MET A 211 1.48 -2.71 -2.03
C MET A 211 1.45 -2.81 -3.54
N VAL A 212 0.71 -3.79 -4.04
CA VAL A 212 0.50 -4.02 -5.46
C VAL A 212 -1.00 -4.05 -5.74
N HIS A 213 -1.46 -3.08 -6.51
CA HIS A 213 -2.80 -3.10 -7.12
C HIS A 213 -2.71 -3.68 -8.51
N THR A 214 -3.60 -4.62 -8.80
CA THR A 214 -3.87 -5.08 -10.17
C THR A 214 -5.23 -4.52 -10.57
N ILE A 215 -5.26 -3.65 -11.58
CA ILE A 215 -6.46 -2.91 -11.97
C ILE A 215 -6.73 -3.13 -13.44
N GLU A 216 -7.97 -3.51 -13.75
CA GLU A 216 -8.51 -3.58 -15.11
C GLU A 216 -9.21 -2.27 -15.46
N PHE A 217 -8.93 -1.78 -16.67
CA PHE A 217 -9.62 -0.63 -17.26
C PHE A 217 -10.46 -1.11 -18.44
N SER A 218 -11.77 -1.14 -18.26
CA SER A 218 -12.74 -1.59 -19.25
C SER A 218 -13.47 -0.39 -19.87
N ASN A 219 -14.20 -0.60 -20.97
CA ASN A 219 -15.01 0.41 -21.65
C ASN A 219 -14.25 1.72 -21.97
N GLY A 220 -13.00 1.61 -22.42
CA GLY A 220 -12.20 2.79 -22.76
C GLY A 220 -11.77 3.62 -21.55
N GLY A 221 -11.63 2.98 -20.38
CA GLY A 221 -11.17 3.59 -19.13
C GLY A 221 -12.28 4.15 -18.24
N SER A 222 -13.56 4.06 -18.67
CA SER A 222 -14.69 4.53 -17.85
C SER A 222 -15.08 3.55 -16.74
N ASP A 223 -14.69 2.29 -16.86
CA ASP A 223 -14.96 1.24 -15.88
C ASP A 223 -13.63 0.75 -15.30
N ILE A 224 -13.46 0.92 -14.00
CA ILE A 224 -12.21 0.67 -13.28
C ILE A 224 -12.49 -0.42 -12.27
N GLN A 225 -11.92 -1.60 -12.49
CA GLN A 225 -12.08 -2.74 -11.60
C GLN A 225 -10.75 -3.10 -10.97
N ILE A 226 -10.66 -2.97 -9.64
CA ILE A 226 -9.53 -3.52 -8.90
C ILE A 226 -9.72 -5.04 -8.85
N LEU A 227 -8.78 -5.79 -9.40
CA LEU A 227 -8.81 -7.25 -9.42
C LEU A 227 -8.11 -7.87 -8.20
N ARG A 228 -7.05 -7.23 -7.70
CA ARG A 228 -6.24 -7.76 -6.59
C ARG A 228 -5.51 -6.65 -5.84
N VAL A 229 -5.46 -6.77 -4.51
CA VAL A 229 -4.61 -5.96 -3.63
C VAL A 229 -3.69 -6.87 -2.85
N ALA A 230 -2.38 -6.84 -3.14
CA ALA A 230 -1.38 -7.60 -2.39
C ALA A 230 -0.52 -6.64 -1.54
N VAL A 231 -0.25 -7.02 -0.29
CA VAL A 231 0.50 -6.20 0.66
C VAL A 231 1.62 -7.01 1.26
N TYR A 232 2.80 -6.41 1.34
CA TYR A 232 4.00 -6.98 1.94
C TYR A 232 4.63 -5.99 2.89
N GLU A 233 4.91 -6.41 4.12
CA GLU A 233 5.78 -5.66 5.04
C GLU A 233 7.10 -6.41 5.16
N GLU A 234 8.20 -5.69 4.95
CA GLU A 234 9.53 -6.26 4.87
C GLU A 234 10.52 -5.44 5.71
N GLN A 235 11.45 -6.12 6.38
CA GLN A 235 12.54 -5.54 7.15
C GLN A 235 13.88 -5.95 6.56
N TRP A 236 14.74 -4.96 6.40
CA TRP A 236 16.10 -5.15 5.95
C TRP A 236 16.91 -5.88 7.02
N VAL A 237 17.69 -6.87 6.61
CA VAL A 237 18.48 -7.72 7.51
C VAL A 237 19.97 -7.52 7.29
N CYS A 238 20.43 -7.68 6.04
CA CYS A 238 21.85 -7.60 5.72
C CYS A 238 22.08 -7.34 4.23
N PRO A 239 23.30 -6.96 3.83
CA PRO A 239 23.70 -6.93 2.41
C PRO A 239 23.70 -8.33 1.77
N THR A 240 23.54 -8.41 0.45
CA THR A 240 23.41 -9.69 -0.29
C THR A 240 24.68 -10.54 -0.35
N ASN A 241 25.84 -9.97 -0.01
CA ASN A 241 27.13 -10.65 0.01
C ASN A 241 27.45 -11.33 1.35
N LEU A 242 26.58 -11.20 2.36
CA LEU A 242 26.71 -11.90 3.64
C LEU A 242 25.87 -13.17 3.63
N SER A 243 26.50 -14.31 3.94
CA SER A 243 25.89 -15.63 3.86
C SER A 243 25.16 -16.08 5.13
N ASP A 244 25.32 -15.35 6.23
CA ASP A 244 24.75 -15.77 7.53
C ASP A 244 23.47 -14.98 7.85
N LEU A 245 22.33 -15.64 7.65
CA LEU A 245 20.99 -15.10 7.93
C LEU A 245 20.42 -15.59 9.27
N SER A 246 21.23 -16.35 10.03
CA SER A 246 20.78 -17.14 11.19
C SER A 246 20.60 -16.33 12.49
N ASP A 247 21.21 -15.13 12.58
CA ASP A 247 21.27 -14.37 13.84
C ASP A 247 20.16 -13.33 14.04
N THR A 248 19.27 -13.09 13.06
CA THR A 248 18.20 -12.08 13.19
C THR A 248 16.82 -12.74 13.19
N GLU A 249 16.22 -12.87 14.39
CA GLU A 249 14.83 -13.29 14.55
C GLU A 249 13.88 -12.29 13.88
N MET A 250 12.89 -12.80 13.14
CA MET A 250 11.86 -11.95 12.55
C MET A 250 10.81 -11.54 13.60
N GLU A 251 10.71 -10.23 13.88
CA GLU A 251 9.75 -9.69 14.86
C GLU A 251 8.34 -9.42 14.27
N MET A 252 8.13 -9.64 12.97
CA MET A 252 6.87 -9.32 12.31
C MET A 252 5.78 -10.36 12.54
N LYS A 253 4.60 -9.89 12.95
CA LYS A 253 3.38 -10.72 13.00
C LYS A 253 2.78 -10.83 11.59
N PRO A 254 2.18 -11.96 11.19
CA PRO A 254 1.37 -12.07 9.97
C PRO A 254 0.21 -11.08 9.97
N PHE A 255 -0.29 -10.67 8.79
CA PHE A 255 -1.33 -9.65 8.67
C PHE A 255 -2.63 -10.08 9.33
N SER A 256 -3.00 -11.36 9.21
CA SER A 256 -4.15 -11.97 9.88
C SER A 256 -4.18 -11.81 11.41
N HIS A 257 -3.04 -11.56 12.04
CA HIS A 257 -2.89 -11.41 13.49
C HIS A 257 -2.81 -9.94 13.93
N ARG A 258 -2.95 -9.00 13.00
CA ARG A 258 -2.83 -7.55 13.27
C ARG A 258 -4.19 -6.91 13.37
N ARG A 259 -4.26 -5.83 14.14
CA ARG A 259 -5.46 -4.99 14.19
C ARG A 259 -5.58 -4.12 12.93
N ARG A 260 -6.80 -3.75 12.57
CA ARG A 260 -7.08 -2.73 11.56
C ARG A 260 -7.10 -1.35 12.21
N VAL A 261 -6.58 -0.35 11.49
CA VAL A 261 -6.74 1.04 11.89
C VAL A 261 -8.17 1.48 11.58
N GLN A 262 -8.79 2.22 12.49
CA GLN A 262 -10.14 2.76 12.28
C GLN A 262 -10.08 4.21 11.80
N PRO A 263 -11.06 4.71 11.01
CA PRO A 263 -11.08 6.09 10.52
C PRO A 263 -10.91 7.15 11.63
N GLY A 264 -11.47 6.92 12.82
CA GLY A 264 -11.31 7.81 13.97
C GLY A 264 -9.87 7.97 14.46
N GLU A 265 -9.00 6.99 14.21
CA GLU A 265 -7.57 7.08 14.53
C GLU A 265 -6.83 8.01 13.55
N LEU A 266 -7.33 8.16 12.33
CA LEU A 266 -6.78 9.09 11.34
C LEU A 266 -7.42 10.49 11.39
N ALA A 267 -8.57 10.64 12.03
CA ALA A 267 -9.23 11.95 12.20
C ALA A 267 -8.39 12.91 13.07
N GLY A 268 -8.48 14.21 12.78
CA GLY A 268 -7.81 15.30 13.49
C GLY A 268 -6.82 16.10 12.62
N SER A 269 -6.01 16.95 13.26
CA SER A 269 -5.02 17.79 12.57
C SER A 269 -3.66 17.11 12.43
N TRP A 270 -3.06 17.27 11.25
CA TRP A 270 -1.81 16.64 10.84
C TRP A 270 -0.86 17.69 10.26
N LYS A 271 0.40 17.65 10.70
CA LYS A 271 1.48 18.33 9.99
C LYS A 271 1.91 17.42 8.84
N VAL A 272 1.86 17.92 7.61
CA VAL A 272 2.09 17.14 6.39
C VAL A 272 3.25 17.75 5.63
N PHE A 273 4.33 16.99 5.52
CA PHE A 273 5.40 17.23 4.56
C PHE A 273 5.14 16.39 3.32
N GLU A 274 5.14 17.01 2.14
CA GLU A 274 4.79 16.37 0.88
C GLU A 274 5.89 16.63 -0.15
N MET A 275 6.34 15.57 -0.80
CA MET A 275 7.18 15.62 -1.99
C MET A 275 6.38 15.13 -3.18
N SER A 276 6.35 15.88 -4.27
CA SER A 276 5.68 15.48 -5.50
C SER A 276 6.65 15.41 -6.67
N ALA A 277 6.37 14.49 -7.60
CA ALA A 277 7.07 14.31 -8.85
C ALA A 277 6.08 14.45 -10.01
N THR A 278 6.26 15.46 -10.84
CA THR A 278 5.39 15.75 -11.99
C THR A 278 6.13 15.41 -13.29
N PRO A 279 5.60 14.54 -14.16
CA PRO A 279 6.20 14.26 -15.47
C PRO A 279 6.11 15.49 -16.38
N VAL A 280 7.17 15.72 -17.15
CA VAL A 280 7.20 16.77 -18.18
C VAL A 280 7.06 16.12 -19.54
N TYR A 281 5.91 16.33 -20.17
CA TYR A 281 5.65 15.93 -21.54
C TYR A 281 6.23 16.99 -22.49
N GLY A 282 7.14 16.60 -23.38
CA GLY A 282 7.72 17.51 -24.37
C GLY A 282 6.76 17.81 -25.52
N GLU A 283 6.77 19.04 -26.04
CA GLU A 283 6.22 19.35 -27.36
C GLU A 283 7.31 19.04 -28.42
N GLY A 284 7.23 17.86 -29.04
CA GLY A 284 8.09 17.45 -30.15
C GLY A 284 9.09 16.34 -29.81
N ASP A 285 9.25 15.39 -30.73
CA ASP A 285 10.04 14.13 -30.69
C ASP A 285 11.54 14.29 -30.33
N CYS A 286 11.84 14.75 -29.13
CA CYS A 286 13.22 14.93 -28.65
C CYS A 286 13.42 14.27 -27.30
N THR A 287 13.40 12.94 -27.26
CA THR A 287 14.02 12.18 -26.17
C THR A 287 14.97 11.14 -26.73
N VAL A 288 16.28 11.43 -26.61
CA VAL A 288 17.30 10.39 -26.67
C VAL A 288 17.09 9.48 -25.47
N GLY A 289 16.44 8.33 -25.70
CA GLY A 289 15.99 7.39 -24.67
C GLY A 289 14.57 7.70 -24.18
N ASN A 290 13.68 6.69 -24.20
CA ASN A 290 12.25 6.72 -23.88
C ASN A 290 11.85 7.24 -22.46
N VAL A 291 12.71 7.95 -21.75
CA VAL A 291 12.51 8.32 -20.34
C VAL A 291 11.79 9.66 -20.22
N VAL A 292 10.58 9.66 -19.65
CA VAL A 292 9.85 10.89 -19.29
C VAL A 292 10.56 11.56 -18.10
N PRO A 293 11.04 12.81 -18.23
CA PRO A 293 11.67 13.51 -17.12
C PRO A 293 10.63 13.96 -16.08
N TYR A 294 11.05 14.04 -14.81
CA TYR A 294 10.20 14.48 -13.70
C TYR A 294 10.79 15.71 -13.01
N VAL A 295 9.91 16.64 -12.62
CA VAL A 295 10.21 17.76 -11.74
C VAL A 295 9.77 17.40 -10.33
N TYR A 296 10.68 17.56 -9.36
CA TYR A 296 10.42 17.26 -7.97
C TYR A 296 10.22 18.55 -7.18
N LEU A 297 9.15 18.59 -6.39
CA LEU A 297 8.73 19.74 -5.60
C LEU A 297 8.44 19.28 -4.18
N CYS A 298 8.64 20.14 -3.18
CA CYS A 298 8.20 19.89 -1.82
C CYS A 298 7.26 21.00 -1.31
N THR A 299 6.36 20.64 -0.41
CA THR A 299 5.47 21.57 0.32
C THR A 299 5.31 21.11 1.77
N GLU A 300 4.95 22.06 2.65
CA GLU A 300 4.59 21.73 4.02
C GLU A 300 3.28 22.42 4.41
N ASN A 301 2.31 21.64 4.90
CA ASN A 301 0.97 22.11 5.21
C ASN A 301 0.47 21.52 6.54
N LEU A 302 -0.42 22.26 7.20
CA LEU A 302 -1.29 21.72 8.24
C LEU A 302 -2.60 21.28 7.57
N LYS A 303 -2.95 20.00 7.68
CA LYS A 303 -4.17 19.43 7.12
C LYS A 303 -5.07 18.89 8.22
N LYS A 304 -6.38 19.08 8.11
CA LYS A 304 -7.38 18.50 9.00
C LYS A 304 -8.11 17.37 8.29
N ARG A 305 -8.19 16.22 8.96
CA ARG A 305 -8.95 15.05 8.52
C ARG A 305 -10.25 14.96 9.29
N SER A 306 -11.35 15.00 8.57
CA SER A 306 -12.69 14.74 9.12
C SER A 306 -13.07 13.29 8.90
N LEU A 307 -13.95 12.76 9.76
CA LEU A 307 -14.50 11.42 9.57
C LEU A 307 -15.24 11.34 8.22
N PRO A 308 -15.24 10.17 7.56
CA PRO A 308 -16.02 9.98 6.35
C PRO A 308 -17.51 10.14 6.65
N GLU A 309 -18.26 10.73 5.71
CA GLU A 309 -19.70 10.96 5.85
C GLU A 309 -20.47 9.63 5.88
N ASN A 310 -20.02 8.65 5.08
CA ASN A 310 -20.59 7.31 5.02
C ASN A 310 -19.59 6.27 5.54
N VAL A 311 -19.99 5.55 6.60
CA VAL A 311 -19.25 4.45 7.19
C VAL A 311 -20.04 3.16 6.99
N ILE A 312 -19.53 2.24 6.17
CA ILE A 312 -20.20 0.96 5.93
C ILE A 312 -19.76 -0.02 7.02
N HIS A 313 -20.72 -0.42 7.85
CA HIS A 313 -20.51 -1.39 8.93
C HIS A 313 -20.90 -2.79 8.43
N PHE A 314 -20.07 -3.79 8.75
CA PHE A 314 -20.39 -5.19 8.42
C PHE A 314 -21.61 -5.69 9.21
N GLY A 315 -22.61 -6.26 8.52
CA GLY A 315 -23.78 -6.92 9.12
C GLY A 315 -25.11 -6.21 8.92
N GLU A 316 -25.14 -5.02 8.31
CA GLU A 316 -26.38 -4.42 7.80
C GLU A 316 -26.53 -4.84 6.33
N GLU A 317 -27.32 -5.90 6.10
CA GLU A 317 -27.84 -6.25 4.78
C GLU A 317 -28.68 -5.08 4.23
N GLU A 318 -28.04 -4.15 3.53
CA GLU A 318 -28.68 -3.36 2.49
C GLU A 318 -27.57 -2.82 1.57
N LEU A 319 -27.61 -3.23 0.30
CA LEU A 319 -26.83 -2.72 -0.83
C LEU A 319 -27.09 -1.22 -1.06
N ARG A 320 -26.74 -0.36 -0.10
CA ARG A 320 -26.73 1.09 -0.27
C ARG A 320 -25.35 1.51 -0.75
N ASP A 321 -25.31 1.92 -2.01
CA ASP A 321 -24.20 2.51 -2.78
C ASP A 321 -22.78 2.13 -2.32
N MET A 322 -22.38 0.90 -2.64
CA MET A 322 -20.95 0.53 -2.74
C MET A 322 -20.17 1.40 -3.75
N GLN A 323 -20.85 2.28 -4.51
CA GLN A 323 -20.23 3.23 -5.43
C GLN A 323 -19.41 4.32 -4.72
N ASP A 324 -19.70 4.64 -3.45
CA ASP A 324 -18.98 5.68 -2.70
C ASP A 324 -17.82 5.13 -1.85
N ALA A 325 -17.62 3.81 -1.85
CA ALA A 325 -16.64 3.10 -1.05
C ALA A 325 -15.27 3.05 -1.75
N THR A 326 -14.37 3.96 -1.38
CA THR A 326 -13.08 4.13 -2.06
C THR A 326 -11.88 3.70 -1.23
N VAL A 327 -12.04 3.57 0.10
CA VAL A 327 -10.94 3.27 1.03
C VAL A 327 -11.08 1.89 1.66
N LEU A 328 -10.07 1.04 1.50
CA LEU A 328 -9.90 -0.24 2.17
C LEU A 328 -9.04 -0.06 3.43
N TRP A 329 -9.54 -0.53 4.56
CA TRP A 329 -8.87 -0.47 5.87
C TRP A 329 -8.25 -1.82 6.19
N LEU A 330 -6.94 -1.99 5.91
CA LEU A 330 -6.24 -3.27 5.98
C LEU A 330 -5.50 -3.47 7.33
N PRO A 331 -5.21 -4.72 7.74
CA PRO A 331 -4.51 -4.98 8.99
C PRO A 331 -3.10 -4.37 9.00
N GLY A 332 -2.60 -3.99 10.18
CA GLY A 332 -1.25 -3.45 10.33
C GLY A 332 -1.12 -1.96 10.00
N GLY A 333 -2.21 -1.20 10.15
CA GLY A 333 -2.21 0.25 9.90
C GLY A 333 -2.19 0.62 8.43
N VAL A 334 -2.52 -0.31 7.55
CA VAL A 334 -2.43 -0.13 6.10
C VAL A 334 -3.77 0.38 5.58
N THR A 335 -3.75 1.39 4.72
CA THR A 335 -4.92 1.84 3.96
C THR A 335 -4.61 1.80 2.47
N SER A 336 -5.64 1.54 1.67
CA SER A 336 -5.56 1.47 0.21
C SER A 336 -6.77 2.17 -0.37
N TYR A 337 -6.60 2.96 -1.42
CA TYR A 337 -7.73 3.57 -2.12
C TYR A 337 -7.47 3.73 -3.60
N VAL A 338 -8.53 3.57 -4.38
CA VAL A 338 -8.59 3.93 -5.79
C VAL A 338 -9.85 4.76 -5.95
N ASP A 339 -9.68 6.01 -6.34
CA ASP A 339 -10.75 7.00 -6.32
C ASP A 339 -10.69 7.88 -7.57
N VAL A 340 -11.85 8.26 -8.11
CA VAL A 340 -11.97 9.23 -9.19
C VAL A 340 -12.53 10.51 -8.60
N LYS A 341 -11.67 11.52 -8.48
CA LYS A 341 -12.02 12.83 -7.91
C LYS A 341 -13.07 13.54 -8.78
N GLU A 342 -13.73 14.55 -8.21
CA GLU A 342 -14.74 15.37 -8.92
C GLU A 342 -14.22 16.02 -10.20
N ASP A 343 -12.92 16.32 -10.27
CA ASP A 343 -12.24 16.87 -11.45
C ASP A 343 -11.86 15.80 -12.50
N GLY A 344 -12.24 14.55 -12.28
CA GLY A 344 -11.98 13.40 -13.15
C GLY A 344 -10.59 12.79 -12.99
N ILE A 345 -9.80 13.23 -11.99
CA ILE A 345 -8.48 12.65 -11.73
C ILE A 345 -8.64 11.30 -11.01
N LEU A 346 -8.11 10.25 -11.63
CA LEU A 346 -7.96 8.94 -10.99
C LEU A 346 -6.75 8.95 -10.05
N CYS A 347 -6.98 8.69 -8.77
CA CYS A 347 -5.96 8.63 -7.73
C CYS A 347 -5.84 7.20 -7.20
N ILE A 348 -4.64 6.63 -7.24
CA ILE A 348 -4.30 5.34 -6.62
C ILE A 348 -3.36 5.62 -5.45
N GLY A 349 -3.81 5.29 -4.24
CA GLY A 349 -3.15 5.69 -3.01
C GLY A 349 -2.97 4.57 -1.98
N VAL A 350 -1.89 4.66 -1.22
CA VAL A 350 -1.53 3.75 -0.14
C VAL A 350 -1.12 4.56 1.08
N GLY A 351 -1.65 4.18 2.24
CA GLY A 351 -1.26 4.73 3.53
C GLY A 351 -0.66 3.67 4.46
N TRP A 352 0.29 4.08 5.29
CA TRP A 352 0.88 3.25 6.34
C TRP A 352 0.99 4.03 7.64
N TYR A 353 0.03 3.78 8.53
CA TYR A 353 -0.07 4.39 9.84
C TYR A 353 0.65 3.56 10.90
N SER A 354 1.45 4.23 11.73
CA SER A 354 1.99 3.66 12.96
C SER A 354 1.38 4.30 14.21
N ASP A 355 1.27 3.51 15.27
CA ASP A 355 0.82 3.89 16.61
C ASP A 355 1.61 5.07 17.24
N GLU A 356 2.82 5.34 16.75
CA GLU A 356 3.61 6.54 17.05
C GLU A 356 2.94 7.85 16.58
N GLY A 357 1.85 7.79 15.80
CA GLY A 357 1.18 8.97 15.27
C GLY A 357 1.79 9.49 13.98
N ILE A 358 2.49 8.63 13.24
CA ILE A 358 3.06 8.92 11.93
C ILE A 358 2.25 8.16 10.89
N ASN A 359 1.88 8.82 9.81
CA ASN A 359 1.27 8.20 8.64
C ASN A 359 2.11 8.53 7.40
N LEU A 360 2.56 7.50 6.69
CA LEU A 360 3.19 7.66 5.39
C LEU A 360 2.15 7.44 4.30
N VAL A 361 2.17 8.25 3.24
CA VAL A 361 1.20 8.12 2.13
C VAL A 361 1.93 8.22 0.81
N LEU A 362 1.56 7.39 -0.15
CA LEU A 362 2.00 7.49 -1.54
C LEU A 362 0.79 7.49 -2.46
N GLU A 363 0.68 8.48 -3.33
CA GLU A 363 -0.41 8.66 -4.28
C GLU A 363 0.12 8.76 -5.69
N ARG A 364 -0.66 8.26 -6.64
CA ARG A 364 -0.38 8.32 -8.07
C ARG A 364 -1.65 8.78 -8.80
N ASP A 365 -1.57 9.96 -9.41
CA ASP A 365 -2.69 10.64 -10.04
C ASP A 365 -2.60 10.54 -11.57
N TYR A 366 -3.71 10.19 -12.22
CA TYR A 366 -3.89 10.15 -13.67
C TYR A 366 -4.96 11.13 -14.11
N GLY A 367 -4.73 11.82 -15.23
CA GLY A 367 -5.68 12.74 -15.82
C GLY A 367 -6.81 12.02 -16.54
N THR A 368 -7.83 12.77 -16.96
CA THR A 368 -8.92 12.28 -17.81
C THR A 368 -8.45 11.83 -19.19
N ASP A 369 -7.24 12.22 -19.59
CA ASP A 369 -6.55 11.76 -20.80
C ASP A 369 -5.76 10.45 -20.59
N GLY A 370 -5.85 9.84 -19.40
CA GLY A 370 -5.14 8.61 -19.05
C GLY A 370 -3.66 8.81 -18.73
N LYS A 371 -3.14 10.04 -18.79
CA LYS A 371 -1.72 10.32 -18.57
C LYS A 371 -1.40 10.53 -17.10
N LEU A 372 -0.25 10.03 -16.66
CA LEU A 372 0.29 10.28 -15.33
C LEU A 372 0.44 11.80 -15.09
N LYS A 373 -0.17 12.32 -14.04
CA LYS A 373 -0.13 13.75 -13.70
C LYS A 373 0.85 14.03 -12.59
N GLU A 374 0.87 13.20 -11.56
CA GLU A 374 1.68 13.45 -10.37
C GLU A 374 1.85 12.17 -9.55
N VAL A 375 3.00 12.01 -8.93
CA VAL A 375 3.21 11.05 -7.84
C VAL A 375 3.55 11.83 -6.58
N ARG A 376 2.80 11.65 -5.49
CA ARG A 376 2.99 12.37 -4.22
C ARG A 376 3.35 11.41 -3.10
N TRP A 377 4.49 11.64 -2.47
CA TRP A 377 4.87 11.01 -1.21
C TRP A 377 4.63 12.00 -0.06
N LYS A 378 4.04 11.52 1.04
CA LYS A 378 3.73 12.35 2.22
C LYS A 378 4.23 11.68 3.48
N SER A 379 4.82 12.48 4.36
CA SER A 379 5.08 12.14 5.76
C SER A 379 4.22 13.02 6.65
N GLU A 380 3.35 12.38 7.42
CA GLU A 380 2.32 13.07 8.18
C GLU A 380 2.46 12.76 9.66
N VAL A 381 2.52 13.81 10.48
CA VAL A 381 2.67 13.70 11.93
C VAL A 381 1.41 14.23 12.61
N LYS A 382 0.74 13.36 13.37
CA LYS A 382 -0.49 13.72 14.08
C LYS A 382 -0.18 14.72 15.18
N ARG A 383 -0.90 15.84 15.20
CA ARG A 383 -0.72 16.85 16.24
C ARG A 383 -1.30 16.33 17.56
N ARG A 384 -0.46 16.21 18.59
CA ARG A 384 -0.85 15.74 19.94
C ARG A 384 -0.97 16.85 20.99
N TRP A 385 -0.70 18.11 20.64
CA TRP A 385 -0.85 19.22 21.58
C TRP A 385 -2.27 19.79 21.56
N THR A 386 -2.83 19.97 22.76
CA THR A 386 -4.05 20.74 22.99
C THR A 386 -3.80 22.21 22.67
N ASN A 387 -4.57 22.79 21.75
CA ASN A 387 -4.74 24.24 21.72
C ASN A 387 -5.90 24.64 22.65
N PRO A 388 -5.79 25.74 23.41
CA PRO A 388 -4.70 26.70 23.38
C PRO A 388 -3.53 26.27 24.29
N PRO A 389 -2.34 26.88 24.12
CA PRO A 389 -1.25 26.74 25.08
C PRO A 389 -1.75 27.07 26.50
N PRO A 390 -1.19 26.45 27.56
CA PRO A 390 -1.50 26.86 28.92
C PRO A 390 -1.19 28.36 29.07
N MET A 391 -2.19 29.12 29.52
CA MET A 391 -2.07 30.55 29.84
C MET A 391 -1.03 30.80 30.92
#